data_AF-A0A0B8ZZ55-F1
#
_entry.id   AF-A0A0B8ZZ55-F1
#
_cell.length_a   1.000
_cell.length_b   1.000
_cell.length_c   1.000
_cell.angle_alpha   90.00
_cell.angle_beta   90.00
_cell.angle_gamma   90.00
#
_symmetry.space_group_name_H-M   'P 1'
#
loop_
_entity.id
_entity.type
_entity.pdbx_description
1 polymer ?
#
loop_
_entity_poly.entity_id
_entity_poly.type
_entity_poly.pdbx_seq_one_letter_code
_entity_poly.pdbx_strand_id
1 'polypeptide(L)' 'MEDWFPHIWQYHFAAGALALAVATTSVWAERRRFRRVNLDAVGFMPWTVIYMIAFLAACVFLGLAAREWFAA' A
#
# COMPACT_ATOMS: atom_id res chain seq x y z
N MET A 1 25.45 1.38 -22.13
CA MET A 1 24.97 1.66 -20.75
C MET A 1 23.47 1.76 -20.88
N GLU A 2 22.78 0.86 -20.22
CA GLU A 2 21.53 0.26 -20.70
C GLU A 2 20.30 1.06 -20.24
N ASP A 3 19.21 0.97 -21.01
CA ASP A 3 18.13 1.96 -21.07
C ASP A 3 17.08 1.75 -19.98
N TRP A 4 17.50 1.63 -18.72
CA TRP A 4 16.59 1.32 -17.59
C TRP A 4 15.80 2.54 -17.08
N PHE A 5 16.35 3.75 -17.24
CA PHE A 5 15.77 5.00 -16.75
C PHE A 5 14.35 5.31 -17.29
N PRO A 6 14.02 5.04 -18.58
CA PRO A 6 12.68 5.29 -19.14
C PRO A 6 11.58 4.42 -18.53
N HIS A 7 11.92 3.28 -17.91
CA HIS A 7 10.96 2.32 -17.38
C HIS A 7 10.90 2.30 -15.85
N ILE A 8 11.59 3.23 -15.18
CA ILE A 8 11.65 3.24 -13.72
C ILE A 8 10.27 3.43 -13.07
N TRP A 9 9.37 4.11 -13.78
CA TRP A 9 7.97 4.31 -13.38
C TRP A 9 7.22 2.99 -13.18
N GLN A 10 7.59 1.92 -13.89
CA GLN A 10 6.95 0.59 -13.75
C GLN A 10 7.22 0.01 -12.35
N TYR A 11 8.44 0.17 -11.85
CA TYR A 11 8.81 -0.31 -10.52
C TYR A 11 8.13 0.51 -9.43
N HIS A 12 8.09 1.84 -9.57
CA HIS A 12 7.36 2.70 -8.65
C HIS A 12 5.85 2.38 -8.65
N PHE A 13 5.26 2.15 -9.83
CA PHE A 13 3.86 1.75 -9.94
C PHE A 13 3.59 0.41 -9.25
N ALA A 14 4.41 -0.61 -9.51
CA ALA A 14 4.26 -1.93 -8.90
C ALA A 14 4.40 -1.88 -7.37
N ALA A 15 5.40 -1.16 -6.85
CA ALA A 15 5.60 -0.97 -5.41
C ALA A 15 4.41 -0.23 -4.77
N GLY A 16 3.93 0.84 -5.42
CA GLY A 16 2.79 1.61 -4.97
C GLY A 16 1.48 0.81 -4.98
N ALA A 17 1.24 0.03 -6.03
CA ALA A 17 0.07 -0.84 -6.15
C ALA A 17 0.07 -1.95 -5.08
N LEU A 18 1.22 -2.57 -4.82
CA LEU A 18 1.37 -3.55 -3.74
C LEU A 18 1.11 -2.92 -2.37
N ALA A 19 1.69 -1.75 -2.10
CA ALA A 19 1.46 -1.02 -0.86
C ALA A 19 -0.02 -0.66 -0.68
N LEU A 20 -0.71 -0.26 -1.75
CA LEU A 20 -2.14 0.03 -1.73
C LEU A 20 -2.98 -1.23 -1.46
N ALA A 21 -2.59 -2.38 -2.03
CA ALA A 21 -3.23 -3.67 -1.72
C ALA A 21 -3.07 -4.05 -0.24
N VAL A 22 -1.89 -3.82 0.35
CA VAL A 22 -1.65 -4.03 1.79
C VAL A 22 -2.48 -3.06 2.64
N ALA A 23 -2.58 -1.80 2.25
CA ALA A 23 -3.40 -0.81 2.95
C ALA A 23 -4.89 -1.20 2.95
N THR A 24 -5.42 -1.55 1.77
CA THR A 24 -6.84 -1.93 1.62
C THR A 24 -7.18 -3.22 2.36
N THR A 25 -6.31 -4.24 2.30
CA THR A 25 -6.48 -5.48 3.08
C THR A 25 -6.43 -5.22 4.59
N SER A 26 -5.59 -4.28 5.04
CA SER A 26 -5.54 -3.89 6.46
C SER A 26 -6.85 -3.25 6.93
N VAL A 27 -7.46 -2.38 6.12
CA VAL A 27 -8.80 -1.81 6.41
C VAL A 27 -9.86 -2.90 6.47
N TRP A 28 -9.83 -3.84 5.52
CA TRP A 28 -10.77 -4.96 5.50
C TRP A 28 -10.60 -5.86 6.74
N ALA A 29 -9.37 -6.16 7.12
CA ALA A 29 -9.05 -6.95 8.31
C ALA A 29 -9.54 -6.26 9.59
N GLU A 30 -9.33 -4.94 9.72
CA GLU A 30 -9.82 -4.16 10.86
C GLU A 30 -11.35 -4.11 10.90
N ARG A 31 -12.01 -3.90 9.75
CA ARG A 31 -13.48 -4.00 9.65
C ARG A 31 -14.01 -5.38 10.04
N ARG A 32 -13.29 -6.45 9.71
CA ARG A 32 -13.63 -7.81 10.17
C ARG A 32 -13.47 -7.95 11.68
N ARG A 33 -12.50 -7.26 12.30
CA ARG A 33 -12.34 -7.25 13.77
C ARG A 33 -13.50 -6.59 14.49
N PHE A 34 -14.04 -5.49 13.96
CA PHE A 34 -15.22 -4.83 14.56
C PHE A 34 -16.50 -5.68 14.52
N ARG A 35 -16.55 -6.71 13.69
CA ARG A 35 -17.70 -7.64 13.59
C ARG A 35 -17.50 -8.92 14.40
N ARG A 36 -16.51 -8.98 15.30
CA ARG A 36 -16.26 -10.17 16.13
C ARG A 36 -17.34 -10.32 17.19
N VAL A 37 -17.88 -11.54 17.31
CA VAL A 37 -18.82 -11.92 18.39
C VAL A 37 -18.09 -12.08 19.73
N ASN A 38 -16.85 -12.55 19.69
CA ASN A 38 -16.00 -12.69 20.87
C ASN A 38 -15.00 -11.51 20.94
N LEU A 39 -15.22 -10.62 21.90
CA LEU A 39 -14.40 -9.42 22.13
C LEU A 39 -13.05 -9.73 22.79
N ASP A 40 -12.93 -10.87 23.48
CA ASP A 40 -11.70 -11.30 24.16
C ASP A 40 -10.68 -11.90 23.18
N ALA A 41 -11.08 -12.16 21.92
CA ALA A 41 -10.17 -12.56 20.86
C ALA A 41 -9.36 -11.37 20.33
N VAL A 42 -8.53 -10.77 21.18
CA VAL A 42 -7.67 -9.62 20.83
C VAL A 42 -6.62 -10.10 19.83
N GLY A 43 -6.70 -9.62 18.59
CA GLY A 43 -5.74 -10.01 17.56
C GLY A 43 -4.44 -9.24 17.74
N PHE A 44 -3.30 -9.93 17.73
CA PHE A 44 -1.97 -9.33 17.94
C PHE A 44 -1.56 -8.30 16.86
N MET A 45 -2.05 -8.46 15.63
CA MET A 45 -1.62 -7.62 14.50
C MET A 45 -2.12 -6.16 14.61
N PRO A 46 -1.28 -5.13 14.48
CA PRO A 46 -1.70 -3.72 14.53
C PRO A 46 -2.16 -3.21 13.16
N TRP A 47 -3.34 -3.62 12.69
CA TRP A 47 -3.84 -3.31 11.33
C TRP A 47 -3.88 -1.81 11.02
N THR A 48 -4.21 -0.96 12.00
CA THR A 48 -4.23 0.50 11.82
C THR A 48 -2.85 1.07 11.48
N VAL A 49 -1.79 0.59 12.14
CA VAL A 49 -0.41 1.02 11.88
C VAL A 49 0.05 0.51 10.51
N ILE A 50 -0.27 -0.74 10.17
CA ILE A 50 0.04 -1.30 8.86
C ILE A 50 -0.65 -0.50 7.75
N TYR A 51 -1.94 -0.18 7.91
CA TYR A 51 -2.68 0.67 6.99
C TYR A 51 -1.98 2.02 6.80
N MET A 52 -1.64 2.71 7.89
CA MET A 52 -1.04 4.04 7.84
C MET A 52 0.27 4.04 7.05
N ILE A 53 1.18 3.11 7.35
CA ILE A 53 2.49 3.03 6.69
C ILE A 53 2.34 2.62 5.23
N ALA A 54 1.53 1.60 4.96
CA ALA A 54 1.32 1.09 3.61
C ALA A 54 0.61 2.12 2.72
N PHE A 55 -0.37 2.84 3.25
CA PHE A 55 -1.07 3.89 2.52
C PHE A 55 -0.16 5.07 2.21
N LEU A 56 0.66 5.51 3.16
CA LEU A 56 1.65 6.56 2.91
C LEU A 56 2.65 6.14 1.82
N ALA A 57 3.18 4.92 1.90
CA ALA A 57 4.06 4.38 0.88
C ALA A 57 3.38 4.32 -0.50
N ALA A 58 2.11 3.89 -0.54
CA ALA A 58 1.32 3.86 -1.78
C ALA A 58 1.20 5.26 -2.39
N CYS A 59 0.85 6.28 -1.60
CA CYS A 59 0.76 7.67 -2.07
C CYS A 59 2.08 8.18 -2.65
N VAL A 60 3.21 7.90 -1.98
CA VAL A 60 4.54 8.32 -2.44
C VAL A 60 4.91 7.62 -3.75
N PHE A 61 4.84 6.29 -3.80
CA PHE A 61 5.27 5.53 -4.97
C PHE A 61 4.35 5.72 -6.17
N LEU A 62 3.04 5.76 -5.98
CA LEU A 62 2.10 6.05 -7.07
C LEU A 62 2.22 7.49 -7.55
N GLY A 63 2.47 8.44 -6.65
CA GLY A 63 2.73 9.83 -7.00
C GLY A 63 4.01 9.99 -7.84
N LEU A 64 5.10 9.31 -7.47
CA LEU A 64 6.33 9.27 -8.24
C LEU A 64 6.11 8.63 -9.61
N ALA A 65 5.47 7.46 -9.66
CA ALA A 65 5.16 6.77 -10.90
C ALA A 65 4.31 7.64 -11.84
N ALA A 66 3.29 8.31 -11.31
CA ALA A 66 2.45 9.22 -12.10
C ALA A 66 3.26 10.40 -12.65
N ARG A 67 4.08 11.05 -11.81
CA ARG A 67 4.96 12.15 -12.24
C ARG A 67 5.90 11.70 -13.36
N GLU A 68 6.54 10.55 -13.21
CA GLU A 68 7.48 10.01 -14.21
C GLU A 68 6.78 9.63 -15.50
N TRP A 69 5.59 9.04 -15.42
CA TRP A 69 4.77 8.72 -16.57
C TRP A 69 4.35 9.97 -17.36
N PHE A 70 4.03 11.07 -16.69
CA PHE A 70 3.70 12.34 -17.36
C PHE A 70 4.93 13.08 -17.91
N ALA A 71 6.13 12.76 -17.42
CA ALA A 71 7.38 13.38 -17.86
C ALA A 71 8.12 12.57 -18.94
N ALA A 72 7.66 11.35 -19.23
CA ALA A 72 8.13 10.47 -20.30
C ALA A 72 7.40 10.77 -21.62
#